data_AF-A0A5D2BBI7-F1
#
_entry.id   AF-A0A5D2BBI7-F1
#
_cell.length_a   1.000
_cell.length_b   1.000
_cell.length_c   1.000
_cell.angle_alpha   90.00
_cell.angle_beta   90.00
_cell.angle_gamma   90.00
#
_symmetry.space_group_name_H-M   'P 1'
#
loop_
_entity.id
_entity.type
_entity.pdbx_description
1 polymer ?
#
loop_
_entity_poly.entity_id
_entity_poly.type
_entity_poly.pdbx_seq_one_letter_code
_entity_poly.pdbx_strand_id
1 'polypeptide(L)'
;MGSSSNDDFSVVVLASDLGIDARPFLLNQDTEIEDQDNWHDCSQDFSDEDFYDLEFLQFFCLQGSDKSGNRILRIVGKYFPAPVVSGERLKRYIYHKICSELPEGPFCIVYMHSTVQKEDNSPGVTILRWIYEELPPEIKDRLQVIYFIHPGLRSRLVFATLGRFFLSGGLYWKIKYISRLQYVWEDIKKGEVEIPEFVQNHDDVLEHRPLTDYGIEPDPLYLTEVPNTAYSLGRYEERLTSREFMS
;
A
#
# COMPACT_ATOMS: atom_id res chain seq x y z
N MET A 1 39.98 -51.60 -35.88
CA MET A 1 41.02 -50.68 -36.40
C MET A 1 40.34 -49.70 -37.34
N GLY A 2 40.51 -48.39 -37.10
CA GLY A 2 40.39 -47.32 -38.10
C GLY A 2 39.04 -46.62 -38.25
N SER A 3 38.92 -45.45 -37.64
CA SER A 3 37.96 -44.37 -37.93
C SER A 3 38.41 -43.52 -39.14
N SER A 4 37.47 -42.89 -39.85
CA SER A 4 37.73 -41.67 -40.63
C SER A 4 36.49 -40.78 -40.59
N SER A 5 36.62 -39.66 -39.89
CA SER A 5 35.66 -38.55 -39.80
C SER A 5 35.67 -37.71 -41.09
N ASN A 6 34.50 -37.33 -41.58
CA ASN A 6 34.35 -36.23 -42.54
C ASN A 6 33.82 -35.03 -41.75
N ASP A 7 34.67 -34.01 -41.59
CA ASP A 7 34.28 -32.70 -41.04
C ASP A 7 33.67 -31.86 -42.17
N ASP A 8 32.39 -31.50 -42.03
CA ASP A 8 31.68 -30.59 -42.93
C ASP A 8 32.16 -29.15 -42.71
N PHE A 9 32.72 -28.54 -43.76
CA PHE A 9 33.19 -27.15 -43.72
C PHE A 9 32.03 -26.19 -44.00
N SER A 10 31.54 -25.50 -42.97
CA SER A 10 30.47 -24.49 -43.11
C SER A 10 31.05 -23.07 -43.13
N VAL A 11 30.59 -22.24 -44.07
CA VAL A 11 30.98 -20.82 -44.21
C VAL A 11 29.75 -19.95 -44.00
N VAL A 12 29.87 -18.93 -43.14
CA VAL A 12 28.80 -17.97 -42.83
C VAL A 12 29.31 -16.56 -43.12
N VAL A 13 28.50 -15.76 -43.83
CA VAL A 13 28.79 -14.36 -44.16
C VAL A 13 27.93 -13.46 -43.28
N LEU A 14 28.57 -12.54 -42.55
CA LEU A 14 27.90 -11.59 -41.65
C LEU A 14 28.04 -10.16 -42.18
N ALA A 15 26.93 -9.41 -42.17
CA ALA A 15 26.90 -7.99 -42.52
C ALA A 15 27.49 -7.15 -41.38
N SER A 16 28.47 -6.30 -41.70
CA SER A 16 29.29 -5.56 -40.73
C SER A 16 28.56 -4.38 -40.05
N ASP A 17 27.31 -4.12 -40.40
CA ASP A 17 26.55 -2.93 -39.99
C ASP A 17 25.71 -3.14 -38.73
N LEU A 18 25.58 -4.37 -38.22
CA LEU A 18 24.73 -4.67 -37.07
C LEU A 18 25.46 -4.66 -35.71
N GLY A 19 26.79 -4.48 -35.68
CA GLY A 19 27.54 -4.38 -34.42
C GLY A 19 27.47 -5.62 -33.52
N ILE A 20 27.10 -6.78 -34.07
CA ILE A 20 26.98 -8.04 -33.33
C ILE A 20 28.35 -8.71 -33.26
N ASP A 21 28.79 -9.01 -32.05
CA ASP A 21 30.04 -9.71 -31.77
C ASP A 21 29.91 -11.20 -32.11
N ALA A 22 30.77 -11.69 -33.01
CA ALA A 22 30.74 -13.08 -33.48
C ALA A 22 31.51 -14.06 -32.57
N ARG A 23 32.19 -13.56 -31.52
CA ARG A 23 32.95 -14.37 -30.55
C ARG A 23 32.16 -15.51 -29.87
N PRO A 24 30.85 -15.39 -29.57
CA PRO A 24 30.10 -16.46 -28.90
C PRO A 24 29.93 -17.73 -29.75
N PHE A 25 30.12 -17.64 -31.07
CA PHE A 25 29.89 -18.76 -31.99
C PHE A 25 31.17 -19.51 -32.36
N LEU A 26 32.35 -19.07 -31.88
CA LEU A 26 33.64 -19.68 -32.18
C LEU A 26 34.21 -20.56 -31.05
N LEU A 27 33.60 -20.55 -29.85
CA LEU A 27 34.04 -21.39 -28.73
C LEU A 27 33.00 -22.46 -28.40
N ASN A 28 33.08 -23.57 -29.11
CA ASN A 28 32.63 -24.87 -28.61
C ASN A 28 33.77 -25.87 -28.84
N GLN A 29 34.73 -25.89 -27.92
CA GLN A 29 35.50 -27.09 -27.56
C GLN A 29 36.41 -26.75 -26.37
N ASP A 30 36.04 -27.32 -25.22
CA ASP A 30 36.87 -27.74 -24.09
C ASP A 30 38.20 -27.02 -23.87
N THR A 31 38.26 -26.05 -22.95
CA THR A 31 39.38 -25.95 -22.02
C THR A 31 38.96 -25.22 -20.74
N GLU A 32 39.22 -25.90 -19.62
CA GLU A 32 39.21 -25.44 -18.24
C GLU A 32 39.92 -24.08 -18.09
N ILE A 33 39.20 -23.05 -17.64
CA ILE A 33 39.77 -21.86 -17.03
C ILE A 33 38.96 -21.60 -15.76
N GLU A 34 39.67 -21.66 -14.64
CA GLU A 34 39.23 -21.35 -13.29
C GLU A 34 38.79 -19.88 -13.19
N ASP A 35 37.56 -19.57 -13.59
CA ASP A 35 36.87 -18.43 -13.04
C ASP A 35 36.07 -18.92 -11.84
N GLN A 36 36.56 -18.55 -10.66
CA GLN A 36 35.90 -18.69 -9.38
C GLN A 36 34.65 -17.80 -9.38
N ASP A 37 33.66 -18.20 -10.16
CA ASP A 37 32.27 -17.80 -10.04
C ASP A 37 31.74 -18.45 -8.76
N ASN A 38 32.20 -17.90 -7.64
CA ASN A 38 31.57 -18.02 -6.35
C ASN A 38 30.22 -17.29 -6.45
N TRP A 39 29.28 -17.92 -7.17
CA TRP A 39 27.87 -17.68 -7.01
C TRP A 39 27.57 -18.03 -5.56
N HIS A 40 27.55 -17.00 -4.72
CA HIS A 40 26.96 -17.12 -3.41
C HIS A 40 25.51 -17.56 -3.63
N ASP A 41 25.28 -18.87 -3.47
CA ASP A 41 23.98 -19.39 -3.12
C ASP A 41 23.63 -18.73 -1.78
N CYS A 42 23.00 -17.56 -1.86
CA CYS A 42 22.44 -16.88 -0.71
C CYS A 42 21.17 -17.64 -0.28
N SER A 43 21.33 -18.91 0.07
CA SER A 43 20.56 -19.51 1.14
C SER A 43 20.96 -18.80 2.43
N GLN A 44 20.50 -17.55 2.57
CA GLN A 44 20.58 -16.84 3.83
C GLN A 44 19.67 -17.61 4.79
N ASP A 45 20.28 -18.39 5.67
CA ASP A 45 19.69 -18.70 6.96
C ASP A 45 19.39 -17.35 7.65
N PHE A 46 18.16 -16.87 7.48
CA PHE A 46 17.69 -15.56 7.93
C PHE A 46 17.47 -15.51 9.45
N SER A 47 18.53 -15.68 10.25
CA SER A 47 18.44 -15.44 11.69
C SER A 47 18.56 -13.97 12.08
N ASP A 48 19.25 -13.14 11.29
CA ASP A 48 19.62 -11.76 11.68
C ASP A 48 19.51 -10.75 10.53
N GLU A 49 18.33 -10.64 9.89
CA GLU A 49 18.10 -9.52 8.97
C GLU A 49 17.68 -8.29 9.77
N ASP A 50 18.55 -7.28 9.79
CA ASP A 50 18.28 -6.03 10.49
C ASP A 50 17.26 -5.17 9.73
N PHE A 51 16.21 -4.71 10.41
CA PHE A 51 15.13 -3.89 9.85
C PHE A 51 15.32 -2.37 10.05
N TYR A 52 16.56 -1.90 10.26
CA TYR A 52 16.83 -0.48 10.57
C TYR A 52 16.35 0.49 9.48
N ASP A 53 16.43 0.08 8.22
CA ASP A 53 15.93 0.83 7.07
C ASP A 53 14.40 1.04 7.16
N LEU A 54 13.66 -0.02 7.49
CA LEU A 54 12.20 0.03 7.66
C LEU A 54 11.78 0.79 8.92
N GLU A 55 12.57 0.69 9.99
CA GLU A 55 12.37 1.45 11.22
C GLU A 55 12.51 2.96 10.98
N PHE A 56 13.53 3.35 10.19
CA PHE A 56 13.80 4.74 9.85
C PHE A 56 12.65 5.40 9.08
N LEU A 57 11.89 4.63 8.29
CA LEU A 57 10.73 5.13 7.55
C LEU A 57 9.55 5.49 8.46
N GLN A 58 9.49 4.95 9.67
CA GLN A 58 8.44 5.22 10.66
C GLN A 58 7.00 5.00 10.14
N PHE A 59 6.82 4.17 9.11
CA PHE A 59 5.49 3.87 8.57
C PHE A 59 4.69 2.95 9.49
N PHE A 60 5.33 2.25 10.43
CA PHE A 60 4.73 1.33 11.39
C PHE A 60 5.39 1.53 12.75
N CYS A 61 4.69 2.10 13.74
CA CYS A 61 5.26 2.44 15.05
C CYS A 61 4.26 2.18 16.19
N LEU A 62 4.74 1.81 17.37
CA LEU A 62 3.93 1.76 18.59
C LEU A 62 3.88 3.15 19.26
N GLN A 63 2.69 3.70 19.50
CA GLN A 63 2.51 5.02 20.10
C GLN A 63 1.34 5.03 21.08
N GLY A 64 1.52 5.61 22.27
CA GLY A 64 0.44 5.89 23.22
C GLY A 64 -0.55 4.75 23.51
N SER A 65 -1.74 5.16 23.94
CA SER A 65 -2.92 4.31 24.17
C SER A 65 -4.22 5.05 23.86
N ASP A 66 -5.28 4.31 23.50
CA ASP A 66 -6.62 4.86 23.37
C ASP A 66 -7.26 5.13 24.75
N LYS A 67 -8.45 5.74 24.77
CA LYS A 67 -9.18 6.02 26.03
C LYS A 67 -9.62 4.76 26.77
N SER A 68 -9.67 3.61 26.10
CA SER A 68 -9.98 2.31 26.69
C SER A 68 -8.72 1.61 27.23
N GLY A 69 -7.54 2.20 27.06
CA GLY A 69 -6.26 1.66 27.51
C GLY A 69 -5.60 0.70 26.52
N ASN A 70 -6.14 0.54 25.30
CA ASN A 70 -5.54 -0.29 24.27
C ASN A 70 -4.31 0.41 23.70
N ARG A 71 -3.19 -0.30 23.56
CA ARG A 71 -1.98 0.26 22.91
C ARG A 71 -2.26 0.54 21.43
N ILE A 72 -1.69 1.62 20.88
CA ILE A 72 -1.94 1.99 19.49
C ILE A 72 -0.72 1.67 18.62
N LEU A 73 -0.94 0.88 17.57
CA LEU A 73 0.00 0.75 16.46
C LEU A 73 -0.38 1.76 15.36
N ARG A 74 0.48 2.76 15.17
CA ARG A 74 0.35 3.78 14.13
C ARG A 74 0.89 3.24 12.82
N ILE A 75 0.09 3.32 11.77
CA ILE A 75 0.46 2.97 10.40
C ILE A 75 0.25 4.18 9.49
N VAL A 76 1.30 4.66 8.83
CA VAL A 76 1.22 5.77 7.87
C VAL A 76 1.47 5.23 6.48
N GLY A 77 0.40 5.06 5.69
CA GLY A 77 0.50 4.40 4.38
C GLY A 77 1.46 5.11 3.43
N LYS A 78 1.46 6.45 3.40
CA LYS A 78 2.33 7.27 2.53
C LYS A 78 3.83 7.01 2.72
N TYR A 79 4.25 6.51 3.88
CA TYR A 79 5.66 6.31 4.19
C TYR A 79 6.17 4.93 3.76
N PHE A 80 5.30 4.02 3.33
CA PHE A 80 5.69 2.69 2.90
C PHE A 80 6.13 2.71 1.42
N PRO A 81 7.36 2.34 1.05
CA PRO A 81 7.81 2.37 -0.34
C PRO A 81 7.58 1.01 -0.99
N ALA A 82 6.37 0.81 -1.55
CA ALA A 82 5.94 -0.47 -2.10
C ALA A 82 6.80 -1.01 -3.26
N PRO A 83 7.37 -0.18 -4.16
CA PRO A 83 8.21 -0.69 -5.25
C PRO A 83 9.51 -1.36 -4.82
N VAL A 84 10.02 -1.05 -3.63
CA VAL A 84 11.35 -1.52 -3.17
C VAL A 84 11.29 -2.53 -2.02
N VAL A 85 10.18 -2.60 -1.29
CA VAL A 85 10.02 -3.53 -0.17
C VAL A 85 9.17 -4.72 -0.59
N SER A 86 9.77 -5.92 -0.59
CA SER A 86 9.04 -7.16 -0.88
C SER A 86 7.98 -7.46 0.19
N GLY A 87 6.91 -8.15 -0.21
CA GLY A 87 5.86 -8.57 0.72
C GLY A 87 6.37 -9.47 1.84
N GLU A 88 7.34 -10.33 1.54
CA GLU A 88 7.94 -11.26 2.52
C GLU A 88 8.76 -10.50 3.57
N ARG A 89 9.57 -9.53 3.14
CA ARG A 89 10.34 -8.66 4.03
C ARG A 89 9.42 -7.83 4.92
N LEU A 90 8.36 -7.25 4.34
CA LEU A 90 7.32 -6.53 5.09
C LEU A 90 6.65 -7.44 6.14
N LYS A 91 6.30 -8.67 5.77
CA LYS A 91 5.69 -9.64 6.69
C LYS A 91 6.60 -9.93 7.88
N ARG A 92 7.87 -10.25 7.62
CA ARG A 92 8.86 -10.53 8.66
C ARG A 92 9.09 -9.33 9.57
N TYR A 93 9.18 -8.12 9.02
CA TYR A 93 9.28 -6.90 9.80
C TYR A 93 8.08 -6.66 10.72
N ILE A 94 6.85 -6.77 10.21
CA ILE A 94 5.64 -6.57 11.00
C ILE A 94 5.56 -7.61 12.13
N TYR A 95 5.85 -8.88 11.81
CA TYR A 95 5.88 -9.94 12.81
C TYR A 95 6.94 -9.66 13.89
N HIS A 96 8.17 -9.32 13.48
CA HIS A 96 9.25 -8.97 14.40
C HIS A 96 8.84 -7.81 15.32
N LYS A 97 8.31 -6.72 14.76
CA LYS A 97 7.93 -5.54 15.54
C LYS A 97 6.77 -5.79 16.50
N ILE A 98 5.74 -6.53 16.07
CA ILE A 98 4.63 -6.89 16.96
C ILE A 98 5.13 -7.79 18.09
N CYS A 99 5.94 -8.80 17.80
CA CYS A 99 6.41 -9.74 18.83
C CYS A 99 7.42 -9.11 19.81
N SER A 100 8.23 -8.15 19.36
CA SER A 100 9.27 -7.52 20.18
C SER A 100 8.79 -6.29 20.97
N GLU A 101 7.98 -5.43 20.36
CA GLU A 101 7.61 -4.13 20.96
C GLU A 101 6.21 -4.09 21.54
N LEU A 102 5.27 -4.91 21.05
CA LEU A 102 3.89 -4.84 21.50
C LEU A 102 3.74 -5.53 22.88
N PRO A 103 3.45 -4.78 23.96
CA PRO A 103 3.27 -5.38 25.27
C PRO A 103 2.04 -6.28 25.30
N GLU A 104 1.96 -7.17 26.28
CA GLU A 104 0.77 -8.00 26.49
C GLU A 104 -0.50 -7.15 26.71
N GLY A 105 -1.64 -7.67 26.26
CA GLY A 105 -2.94 -7.00 26.39
C GLY A 105 -3.54 -6.52 25.06
N PRO A 106 -4.74 -5.92 25.11
CA PRO A 106 -5.46 -5.49 23.91
C PRO A 106 -4.78 -4.29 23.25
N PHE A 107 -4.89 -4.23 21.93
CA PHE A 107 -4.33 -3.14 21.13
C PHE A 107 -5.26 -2.76 19.98
N CYS A 108 -5.01 -1.59 19.42
CA CYS A 108 -5.70 -1.10 18.24
C CYS A 108 -4.70 -0.58 17.21
N ILE A 109 -5.17 -0.45 15.97
CA ILE A 109 -4.38 0.03 14.85
C ILE A 109 -4.96 1.35 14.37
N VAL A 110 -4.13 2.36 14.19
CA VAL A 110 -4.50 3.61 13.52
C VAL A 110 -3.81 3.66 12.16
N TYR A 111 -4.56 3.37 11.11
CA TYR A 111 -4.08 3.41 9.74
C TYR A 111 -4.47 4.71 9.04
N MET A 112 -3.48 5.51 8.67
CA MET A 112 -3.64 6.76 7.94
C MET A 112 -3.42 6.53 6.46
N HIS A 113 -4.46 6.76 5.67
CA HIS A 113 -4.48 6.51 4.24
C HIS A 113 -4.46 7.76 3.38
N SER A 114 -4.28 8.93 4.00
CA SER A 114 -4.23 10.20 3.30
C SER A 114 -3.14 10.19 2.24
N THR A 115 -3.48 10.58 1.01
CA THR A 115 -2.56 10.68 -0.12
C THR A 115 -1.84 9.37 -0.48
N VAL A 116 -2.35 8.21 -0.07
CA VAL A 116 -1.80 6.91 -0.46
C VAL A 116 -2.10 6.65 -1.94
N GLN A 117 -1.03 6.44 -2.71
CA GLN A 117 -1.10 5.94 -4.09
C GLN A 117 -0.87 4.43 -4.09
N LYS A 118 -1.67 3.70 -4.87
CA LYS A 118 -1.66 2.23 -4.85
C LYS A 118 -0.34 1.68 -5.41
N GLU A 119 0.20 2.34 -6.42
CA GLU A 119 1.38 1.93 -7.19
C GLU A 119 2.67 2.21 -6.42
N ASP A 120 2.67 3.23 -5.56
CA ASP A 120 3.86 3.71 -4.86
C ASP A 120 3.91 3.26 -3.40
N ASN A 121 2.75 3.21 -2.73
CA ASN A 121 2.70 3.18 -1.27
C ASN A 121 1.82 2.08 -0.67
N SER A 122 1.27 1.18 -1.49
CA SER A 122 0.41 0.11 -1.02
C SER A 122 1.03 -1.26 -1.30
N PRO A 123 1.22 -2.11 -0.27
CA PRO A 123 1.63 -3.50 -0.50
C PRO A 123 0.54 -4.33 -1.17
N GLY A 124 -0.69 -3.80 -1.27
CA GLY A 124 -1.82 -4.49 -1.87
C GLY A 124 -2.56 -5.43 -0.90
N VAL A 125 -3.83 -5.70 -1.22
CA VAL A 125 -4.75 -6.43 -0.34
C VAL A 125 -4.31 -7.87 -0.10
N THR A 126 -3.72 -8.53 -1.10
CA THR A 126 -3.25 -9.91 -0.97
C THR A 126 -2.11 -10.02 0.05
N ILE A 127 -1.14 -9.09 0.02
CA ILE A 127 -0.02 -9.09 0.95
C ILE A 127 -0.52 -8.76 2.37
N LEU A 128 -1.41 -7.78 2.52
CA LEU A 128 -2.01 -7.44 3.81
C LEU A 128 -2.79 -8.62 4.41
N ARG A 129 -3.56 -9.32 3.57
CA ARG A 129 -4.28 -10.54 3.97
C ARG A 129 -3.30 -11.62 4.43
N TRP A 130 -2.25 -11.86 3.65
CA TRP A 130 -1.24 -12.86 3.98
C TRP A 130 -0.55 -12.57 5.33
N ILE A 131 -0.15 -11.31 5.56
CA ILE A 131 0.41 -10.89 6.84
C ILE A 131 -0.55 -11.18 7.99
N TYR A 132 -1.83 -10.83 7.84
CA TYR A 132 -2.82 -11.06 8.88
C TYR A 132 -3.10 -12.55 9.14
N GLU A 133 -3.20 -13.37 8.09
CA GLU A 133 -3.48 -14.80 8.23
C GLU A 133 -2.37 -15.52 9.02
N GLU A 134 -1.11 -15.13 8.77
CA GLU A 134 0.09 -15.67 9.40
C GLU A 134 0.30 -15.21 10.85
N LEU A 135 -0.38 -14.15 11.31
CA LEU A 135 -0.31 -13.74 12.70
C LEU A 135 -0.86 -14.83 13.63
N PRO A 136 -0.22 -15.09 14.79
CA PRO A 136 -0.72 -16.01 15.79
C PRO A 136 -2.16 -15.63 16.24
N PRO A 137 -3.04 -16.61 16.48
CA PRO A 137 -4.43 -16.35 16.88
C PRO A 137 -4.52 -15.49 18.15
N GLU A 138 -3.57 -15.64 19.07
CA GLU A 138 -3.49 -14.87 20.31
C GLU A 138 -3.36 -13.36 20.03
N ILE A 139 -2.60 -12.99 19.00
CA ILE A 139 -2.43 -11.59 18.58
C ILE A 139 -3.68 -11.09 17.87
N LYS A 140 -4.29 -11.93 17.02
CA LYS A 140 -5.52 -11.58 16.29
C LYS A 140 -6.70 -11.32 17.22
N ASP A 141 -6.80 -12.05 18.32
CA ASP A 141 -7.85 -11.90 19.33
C ASP A 141 -7.66 -10.64 20.18
N ARG A 142 -6.40 -10.24 20.43
CA ARG A 142 -6.06 -9.01 21.17
C ARG A 142 -6.34 -7.73 20.38
N LEU A 143 -6.33 -7.77 19.05
CA LEU A 143 -6.68 -6.62 18.22
C LEU A 143 -8.16 -6.26 18.42
N GLN A 144 -8.46 -5.06 18.93
CA GLN A 144 -9.83 -4.62 19.22
C GLN A 144 -10.46 -3.83 18.07
N VAL A 145 -9.74 -2.87 17.50
CA VAL A 145 -10.25 -1.95 16.48
C VAL A 145 -9.15 -1.50 15.53
N ILE A 146 -9.53 -1.30 14.27
CA ILE A 146 -8.69 -0.67 13.24
C ILE A 146 -9.36 0.64 12.85
N TYR A 147 -8.77 1.75 13.26
CA TYR A 147 -9.14 3.08 12.81
C TYR A 147 -8.57 3.33 11.42
N PHE A 148 -9.44 3.37 10.42
CA PHE A 148 -9.05 3.63 9.04
C PHE A 148 -9.35 5.09 8.70
N ILE A 149 -8.31 5.93 8.77
CA ILE A 149 -8.37 7.38 8.61
C ILE A 149 -8.24 7.76 7.14
N HIS A 150 -9.14 8.65 6.69
CA HIS A 150 -9.25 9.15 5.32
C HIS A 150 -9.31 8.03 4.26
N PRO A 151 -10.19 7.03 4.42
CA PRO A 151 -10.38 6.00 3.41
C PRO A 151 -11.01 6.65 2.17
N GLY A 152 -10.38 6.51 1.01
CA GLY A 152 -10.97 6.98 -0.25
C GLY A 152 -12.14 6.11 -0.71
N LEU A 153 -12.94 6.62 -1.66
CA LEU A 153 -14.05 5.85 -2.25
C LEU A 153 -13.59 4.51 -2.83
N ARG A 154 -12.43 4.46 -3.50
CA ARG A 154 -11.88 3.21 -4.05
C ARG A 154 -11.63 2.17 -2.96
N SER A 155 -10.97 2.55 -1.86
CA SER A 155 -10.74 1.64 -0.73
C SER A 155 -12.06 1.19 -0.09
N ARG A 156 -13.01 2.10 0.13
CA ARG A 156 -14.32 1.76 0.68
C ARG A 156 -15.06 0.75 -0.20
N LEU A 157 -15.04 0.95 -1.51
CA LEU A 157 -15.68 0.04 -2.47
C LEU A 157 -15.00 -1.34 -2.48
N VAL A 158 -13.67 -1.38 -2.43
CA VAL A 158 -12.91 -2.64 -2.34
C VAL A 158 -13.26 -3.40 -1.05
N PHE A 159 -13.28 -2.74 0.11
CA PHE A 159 -13.66 -3.41 1.36
C PHE A 159 -15.14 -3.78 1.40
N ALA A 160 -16.04 -3.00 0.81
CA ALA A 160 -17.46 -3.33 0.74
C ALA A 160 -17.74 -4.56 -0.14
N THR A 161 -17.02 -4.69 -1.27
CA THR A 161 -17.22 -5.77 -2.27
C THR A 161 -16.43 -7.02 -1.94
N LEU A 162 -15.15 -6.86 -1.57
CA LEU A 162 -14.20 -7.96 -1.37
C LEU A 162 -13.85 -8.16 0.10
N GLY A 163 -14.00 -7.14 0.96
CA GLY A 163 -13.54 -7.22 2.35
C GLY A 163 -14.12 -8.40 3.13
N ARG A 164 -15.38 -8.79 2.89
CA ARG A 164 -15.99 -9.96 3.54
C ARG A 164 -15.37 -11.31 3.14
N PHE A 165 -14.74 -11.39 1.97
CA PHE A 165 -14.11 -12.61 1.46
C PHE A 165 -12.61 -12.66 1.78
N PHE A 166 -11.95 -11.49 1.80
CA PHE A 166 -10.51 -11.38 1.96
C PHE A 166 -10.07 -11.12 3.40
N LEU A 167 -10.92 -10.49 4.22
CA LEU A 167 -10.66 -10.34 5.65
C LEU A 167 -11.41 -11.44 6.37
N SER A 168 -10.79 -12.03 7.41
CA SER A 168 -11.56 -12.93 8.27
C SER A 168 -12.76 -12.17 8.83
N GLY A 169 -13.91 -12.85 9.00
CA GLY A 169 -15.15 -12.20 9.43
C GLY A 169 -14.91 -11.29 10.64
N GLY A 170 -14.20 -11.79 11.66
CA GLY A 170 -13.82 -11.01 12.84
C GLY A 170 -13.01 -9.74 12.55
N LEU A 171 -12.11 -9.73 11.56
CA LEU A 171 -11.32 -8.55 11.21
C LEU A 171 -12.15 -7.47 10.53
N TYR A 172 -13.03 -7.86 9.61
CA TYR A 172 -13.88 -6.90 8.88
C TYR A 172 -14.75 -6.07 9.84
N TRP A 173 -15.29 -6.69 10.88
CA TRP A 173 -16.11 -6.00 11.89
C TRP A 173 -15.30 -5.08 12.82
N LYS A 174 -13.97 -5.25 12.90
CA LYS A 174 -13.08 -4.40 13.70
C LYS A 174 -12.70 -3.10 12.98
N ILE A 175 -13.01 -2.94 11.70
CA ILE A 175 -12.65 -1.74 10.92
C ILE A 175 -13.66 -0.61 11.20
N LYS A 176 -13.17 0.50 11.75
CA LYS A 176 -13.91 1.75 11.92
C LYS A 176 -13.40 2.79 10.92
N TYR A 177 -14.23 3.16 9.96
CA TYR A 177 -13.91 4.19 8.98
C TYR A 177 -14.02 5.58 9.59
N ILE A 178 -12.96 6.38 9.46
CA ILE A 178 -12.91 7.76 9.95
C ILE A 178 -12.63 8.68 8.77
N SER A 179 -13.66 9.39 8.34
CA SER A 179 -13.54 10.36 7.22
C SER A 179 -12.90 11.68 7.63
N ARG A 180 -12.89 12.01 8.92
CA ARG A 180 -12.36 13.27 9.46
C ARG A 180 -11.59 13.05 10.76
N LEU A 181 -10.48 13.75 10.95
CA LEU A 181 -9.63 13.60 12.14
C LEU A 181 -10.36 13.93 13.45
N GLN A 182 -11.37 14.80 13.41
CA GLN A 182 -12.15 15.17 14.60
C GLN A 182 -12.76 13.95 15.34
N TYR A 183 -13.16 12.91 14.60
CA TYR A 183 -13.76 11.71 15.17
C TYR A 183 -12.73 10.76 15.81
N VAL A 184 -11.45 10.89 15.46
CA VAL A 184 -10.37 10.14 16.14
C VAL A 184 -10.31 10.53 17.61
N TRP A 185 -10.53 11.81 17.91
CA TRP A 185 -10.44 12.36 19.26
C TRP A 185 -11.57 11.93 20.19
N GLU A 186 -12.61 11.29 19.67
CA GLU A 186 -13.67 10.67 20.47
C GLU A 186 -13.16 9.44 21.22
N ASP A 187 -12.27 8.66 20.59
CA ASP A 187 -11.75 7.42 21.15
C ASP A 187 -10.31 7.52 21.63
N ILE A 188 -9.52 8.44 21.09
CA ILE A 188 -8.09 8.61 21.38
C ILE A 188 -7.84 10.02 21.93
N LYS A 189 -6.98 10.16 22.95
CA LYS A 189 -6.62 11.50 23.46
C LYS A 189 -5.64 12.19 22.52
N LYS A 190 -5.75 13.52 22.40
CA LYS A 190 -4.78 14.32 21.62
C LYS A 190 -3.38 14.14 22.24
N GLY A 191 -2.38 13.88 21.39
CA GLY A 191 -0.99 13.66 21.78
C GLY A 191 -0.60 12.19 22.00
N GLU A 192 -1.55 11.25 22.07
CA GLU A 192 -1.24 9.81 22.17
C GLU A 192 -0.73 9.23 20.84
N VAL A 193 -1.21 9.78 19.73
CA VAL A 193 -0.79 9.39 18.37
C VAL A 193 -0.35 10.65 17.64
N GLU A 194 0.83 10.56 17.05
CA GLU A 194 1.37 11.59 16.17
C GLU A 194 0.68 11.50 14.81
N ILE A 195 0.01 12.58 14.41
CA ILE A 195 -0.62 12.72 13.09
C ILE A 195 0.31 13.56 12.21
N PRO A 196 0.89 13.00 11.12
CA PRO A 196 1.75 13.75 10.21
C PRO A 196 1.06 14.99 9.62
N GLU A 197 1.84 16.04 9.35
CA GLU A 197 1.32 17.31 8.84
C GLU A 197 0.51 17.15 7.53
N PHE A 198 0.98 16.31 6.60
CA PHE A 198 0.25 16.07 5.35
C PHE A 198 -1.13 15.44 5.55
N VAL A 199 -1.34 14.72 6.65
CA VAL A 199 -2.65 14.13 7.01
C VAL A 199 -3.58 15.22 7.54
N GLN A 200 -3.05 16.17 8.31
CA GLN A 200 -3.79 17.34 8.80
C GLN A 200 -4.18 18.26 7.64
N ASN A 201 -3.22 18.60 6.77
CA ASN A 201 -3.48 19.39 5.56
C ASN A 201 -4.54 18.74 4.66
N HIS A 202 -4.57 17.41 4.59
CA HIS A 202 -5.61 16.69 3.86
C HIS A 202 -6.98 16.79 4.54
N ASP A 203 -7.05 16.69 5.88
CA ASP A 203 -8.30 16.90 6.63
C ASP A 203 -8.87 18.31 6.44
N ASP A 204 -8.00 19.33 6.44
CA ASP A 204 -8.39 20.72 6.22
C ASP A 204 -9.01 20.93 4.82
N VAL A 205 -8.45 20.28 3.80
CA VAL A 205 -9.03 20.29 2.45
C VAL A 205 -10.39 19.60 2.45
N LEU A 206 -10.55 18.48 3.15
CA LEU A 206 -11.84 17.79 3.29
C LEU A 206 -12.88 18.60 4.05
N GLU A 207 -12.48 19.50 4.95
CA GLU A 207 -13.40 20.41 5.62
C GLU A 207 -14.07 21.37 4.65
N HIS A 208 -13.31 21.92 3.72
CA HIS A 208 -13.79 22.87 2.73
C HIS A 208 -14.35 22.19 1.48
N ARG A 209 -13.93 20.94 1.20
CA ARG A 209 -14.26 20.18 -0.01
C ARG A 209 -14.60 18.72 0.33
N PRO A 210 -15.72 18.47 1.04
CA PRO A 210 -16.05 17.16 1.59
C PRO A 210 -16.34 16.08 0.54
N LEU A 211 -16.49 16.44 -0.75
CA LEU A 211 -16.73 15.47 -1.82
C LEU A 211 -15.42 14.96 -2.47
N THR A 212 -14.27 15.53 -2.11
CA THR A 212 -12.99 15.16 -2.75
C THR A 212 -12.50 13.77 -2.34
N ASP A 213 -12.90 13.25 -1.18
CA ASP A 213 -12.65 11.84 -0.79
C ASP A 213 -13.45 10.83 -1.65
N TYR A 214 -14.50 11.30 -2.34
CA TYR A 214 -15.28 10.56 -3.32
C TYR A 214 -14.74 10.69 -4.76
N GLY A 215 -13.62 11.40 -4.97
CA GLY A 215 -13.07 11.65 -6.30
C GLY A 215 -13.86 12.67 -7.12
N ILE A 216 -14.72 13.45 -6.46
CA ILE A 216 -15.42 14.58 -7.07
C ILE A 216 -14.62 15.82 -6.75
N GLU A 217 -13.85 16.28 -7.73
CA GLU A 217 -13.12 17.55 -7.64
C GLU A 217 -13.99 18.68 -8.19
N PRO A 218 -14.11 19.82 -7.47
CA PRO A 218 -14.78 20.99 -8.01
C PRO A 218 -13.98 21.52 -9.22
N ASP A 219 -14.68 21.92 -10.28
CA ASP A 219 -14.06 22.49 -11.48
C ASP A 219 -13.13 23.67 -11.09
N PRO A 220 -11.82 23.61 -11.42
CA PRO A 220 -10.87 24.67 -11.10
C PRO A 220 -11.29 26.05 -11.58
N LEU A 221 -12.06 26.13 -12.68
CA LEU A 221 -12.46 27.38 -13.30
C LEU A 221 -13.63 28.09 -12.59
N TYR A 222 -14.41 27.36 -11.78
CA TYR A 222 -15.55 27.92 -11.04
C TYR A 222 -15.18 28.44 -9.63
N LEU A 223 -13.94 28.27 -9.18
CA LEU A 223 -13.51 28.72 -7.84
C LEU A 223 -13.33 30.24 -7.72
N THR A 224 -13.19 30.96 -8.84
CA THR A 224 -12.97 32.41 -8.84
C THR A 224 -14.25 33.23 -8.70
N GLU A 225 -15.43 32.61 -8.83
CA GLU A 225 -16.69 33.35 -9.02
C GLU A 225 -17.74 33.17 -7.93
N VAL A 226 -17.48 32.41 -6.86
CA VAL A 226 -18.51 32.17 -5.83
C VAL A 226 -18.23 32.99 -4.57
N PRO A 227 -19.03 34.04 -4.27
CA PRO A 227 -19.05 34.62 -2.93
C PRO A 227 -19.58 33.59 -1.94
N ASN A 228 -19.05 33.61 -0.71
CA ASN A 228 -19.55 32.81 0.41
C ASN A 228 -21.04 33.10 0.69
N THR A 229 -21.95 32.40 0.02
CA THR A 229 -23.37 32.41 0.38
C THR A 229 -23.95 31.00 0.30
N ALA A 230 -24.14 30.44 1.50
CA ALA A 230 -25.18 29.53 1.97
C ALA A 230 -25.85 28.56 0.98
N TYR A 231 -25.77 27.28 1.36
CA TYR A 231 -26.72 26.18 1.13
C TYR A 231 -27.98 26.47 0.29
N SER A 232 -28.20 25.65 -0.75
CA SER A 232 -29.55 25.30 -1.16
C SER A 232 -29.61 23.83 -1.59
N LEU A 233 -30.09 23.04 -0.63
CA LEU A 233 -30.59 21.69 -0.79
C LEU A 233 -31.83 21.71 -1.69
N GLY A 234 -31.79 21.00 -2.81
CA GLY A 234 -32.96 20.46 -3.50
C GLY A 234 -33.83 21.41 -4.33
N ARG A 235 -33.89 21.17 -5.64
CA ARG A 235 -35.16 21.25 -6.36
C ARG A 235 -35.14 20.29 -7.56
N TYR A 236 -35.73 19.13 -7.34
CA TYR A 236 -36.31 18.31 -8.39
C TYR A 236 -37.69 18.91 -8.66
N GLU A 237 -37.98 19.32 -9.89
CA GLU A 237 -39.36 19.29 -10.40
C GLU A 237 -39.33 19.16 -11.93
N GLU A 238 -39.73 17.98 -12.39
CA GLU A 238 -40.26 17.76 -13.73
C GLU A 238 -41.46 18.67 -13.97
N ARG A 239 -41.50 19.33 -15.13
CA ARG A 239 -42.80 19.70 -15.72
C ARG A 239 -42.74 19.67 -17.24
N LEU A 240 -43.09 18.50 -17.77
CA LEU A 240 -43.91 18.38 -18.98
C LEU A 240 -44.99 19.48 -18.99
N THR A 241 -45.04 20.29 -20.05
CA THR A 241 -46.19 20.37 -20.99
C THR A 241 -46.06 21.58 -21.92
N SER A 242 -45.85 21.27 -23.19
CA SER A 242 -46.62 21.67 -24.37
C SER A 242 -47.33 23.04 -24.48
N ARG A 243 -47.21 23.57 -25.72
CA ARG A 243 -48.11 24.42 -26.53
C ARG A 243 -47.62 25.87 -26.72
N GLU A 244 -47.09 26.17 -27.90
CA GLU A 244 -47.82 26.75 -29.06
C GLU A 244 -48.33 28.18 -28.78
N PHE A 245 -47.73 29.20 -29.39
CA PHE A 245 -48.22 29.88 -30.62
C PHE A 245 -47.41 31.17 -30.90
N MET A 246 -47.10 31.36 -32.19
CA MET A 246 -46.96 32.62 -32.94
C MET A 246 -45.90 33.67 -32.59
N SER A 247 -44.96 33.87 -33.51
CA SER A 247 -45.09 34.87 -34.58
C SER A 247 -44.32 34.44 -35.82
#